data_AF-A0A429X9U6-F1
#
_entry.id   AF-A0A429X9U6-F1
#
_cell.length_a   1.000
_cell.length_b   1.000
_cell.length_c   1.000
_cell.angle_alpha   90.00
_cell.angle_beta   90.00
_cell.angle_gamma   90.00
#
_symmetry.space_group_name_H-M   'P 1'
#
loop_
_entity.id
_entity.type
_entity.pdbx_description
1 polymer ?
#
loop_
_entity_poly.entity_id
_entity_poly.type
_entity_poly.pdbx_seq_one_letter_code
_entity_poly.pdbx_strand_id
1 'polypeptide(L)'
;MENEVWDVGVTTFRESSVHDLTWLKKDELDVVNRLFEYQEISHLLKEPIEEQSAAELTMGIGTESESVVTMQALKFNKYTKLEIVTGLEFPVFARLYQLKKQQNGDFIVHLTVHHDGDIILDDQELTEADQLDIENIVEFMEASSSTVENDEVSTQAWYDKVPCMGNGCCVFNERIFPGGPYLPRKYNWCGAKCGGGCKNTPSTINALDACCKSHDCCYVRNKSYPGRCSCDRNLIKCAAGKSGYGAAAIVTAFTIKMRNKKC
;
A
#
# COMPACT_ATOMS: atom_id res chain seq x y z
N MET A 1 -14.94 31.65 -7.16
CA MET A 1 -13.87 30.69 -7.48
C MET A 1 -14.45 29.32 -7.21
N GLU A 2 -14.96 28.68 -8.26
CA GLU A 2 -15.36 27.28 -8.19
C GLU A 2 -14.09 26.46 -7.93
N ASN A 3 -14.15 25.58 -6.93
CA ASN A 3 -13.03 24.68 -6.64
C ASN A 3 -12.97 23.66 -7.77
N GLU A 4 -11.99 23.80 -8.66
CA GLU A 4 -11.64 22.73 -9.60
C GLU A 4 -11.34 21.46 -8.80
N VAL A 5 -12.24 20.49 -8.91
CA VAL A 5 -12.07 19.15 -8.36
C VAL A 5 -11.17 18.41 -9.33
N TRP A 6 -9.91 18.21 -8.93
CA TRP A 6 -8.96 17.42 -9.70
C TRP A 6 -9.33 15.92 -9.57
N ASP A 7 -9.95 15.38 -10.61
CA ASP A 7 -10.13 13.95 -10.82
C ASP A 7 -8.83 13.40 -11.46
N VAL A 8 -7.91 12.92 -10.64
CA VAL A 8 -6.94 11.86 -11.03
C VAL A 8 -7.74 10.57 -11.38
N GLY A 9 -7.26 9.45 -11.92
CA GLY A 9 -8.09 8.25 -12.15
C GLY A 9 -7.41 7.09 -12.85
N VAL A 10 -7.58 5.85 -12.38
CA VAL A 10 -6.90 4.70 -13.01
C VAL A 10 -7.57 4.34 -14.33
N THR A 11 -6.91 4.60 -15.44
CA THR A 11 -7.47 4.37 -16.77
C THR A 11 -7.22 2.96 -17.25
N THR A 12 -6.03 2.40 -16.99
CA THR A 12 -5.65 1.06 -17.45
C THR A 12 -4.67 0.37 -16.49
N PHE A 13 -4.68 -0.96 -16.52
CA PHE A 13 -3.69 -1.82 -15.90
C PHE A 13 -3.09 -2.73 -16.98
N ARG A 14 -1.78 -2.99 -16.91
CA ARG A 14 -1.13 -4.01 -17.74
C ARG A 14 0.04 -4.64 -17.01
N GLU A 15 0.36 -5.88 -17.40
CA GLU A 15 1.64 -6.49 -17.04
C GLU A 15 2.79 -5.60 -17.56
N SER A 16 3.78 -5.36 -16.70
CA SER A 16 4.95 -4.57 -17.08
C SER A 16 6.10 -5.47 -17.50
N SER A 17 6.88 -5.04 -18.48
CA SER A 17 8.07 -5.74 -18.94
C SER A 17 9.33 -5.44 -18.11
N VAL A 18 9.18 -4.77 -16.96
CA VAL A 18 10.32 -4.45 -16.10
C VAL A 18 10.87 -5.71 -15.45
N HIS A 19 12.20 -5.80 -15.42
CA HIS A 19 12.92 -6.93 -14.84
C HIS A 19 14.02 -6.43 -13.91
N ASP A 20 14.15 -7.13 -12.79
CA ASP A 20 15.09 -6.81 -11.71
C ASP A 20 14.95 -5.34 -11.28
N LEU A 21 16.06 -4.72 -10.86
CA LEU A 21 16.09 -3.30 -10.45
C LEU A 21 16.59 -2.36 -11.56
N THR A 22 16.82 -2.87 -12.76
CA THR A 22 17.50 -2.13 -13.85
C THR A 22 16.69 -0.98 -14.44
N TRP A 23 15.37 -0.99 -14.20
CA TRP A 23 14.43 0.01 -14.68
C TRP A 23 14.33 1.25 -13.77
N LEU A 24 14.84 1.16 -12.54
CA LEU A 24 14.84 2.27 -11.58
C LEU A 24 15.83 3.35 -12.01
N LYS A 25 15.44 4.61 -11.83
CA LYS A 25 16.39 5.73 -11.93
C LYS A 25 17.43 5.61 -10.81
N LYS A 26 18.55 6.31 -10.97
CA LYS A 26 19.66 6.24 -10.00
C LYS A 26 19.23 6.60 -8.58
N ASP A 27 18.49 7.69 -8.42
CA ASP A 27 17.97 8.15 -7.13
C ASP A 27 16.96 7.18 -6.50
N GLU A 28 16.12 6.55 -7.33
CA GLU A 28 15.18 5.50 -6.92
C GLU A 28 15.92 4.21 -6.50
N LEU A 29 16.95 3.82 -7.24
CA LEU A 29 17.82 2.69 -6.89
C LEU A 29 18.61 2.96 -5.61
N ASP A 30 19.07 4.20 -5.39
CA ASP A 30 19.74 4.61 -4.17
C ASP A 30 18.82 4.46 -2.94
N VAL A 31 17.50 4.64 -3.09
CA VAL A 31 16.51 4.34 -2.03
C VAL A 31 16.50 2.85 -1.70
N VAL A 32 16.46 1.98 -2.72
CA VAL A 32 16.50 0.53 -2.53
C VAL A 32 17.81 0.10 -1.87
N ASN A 33 18.95 0.64 -2.34
CA ASN A 33 20.27 0.37 -1.76
C ASN A 33 20.32 0.74 -0.28
N ARG A 34 19.87 1.94 0.10
CA ARG A 34 19.82 2.37 1.51
C ARG A 34 18.95 1.46 2.35
N LEU A 35 17.83 0.97 1.81
CA LEU A 35 16.95 0.04 2.52
C LEU A 35 17.64 -1.30 2.82
N PHE A 36 18.42 -1.82 1.87
CA PHE A 36 19.19 -3.06 2.05
C PHE A 36 20.41 -2.86 2.94
N GLU A 37 21.08 -1.71 2.83
CA GLU A 37 22.19 -1.33 3.73
C GLU A 37 21.72 -1.18 5.16
N TYR A 38 20.58 -0.51 5.37
CA TYR A 38 19.96 -0.36 6.68
C TYR A 38 19.66 -1.70 7.35
N GLN A 39 19.25 -2.70 6.57
CA GLN A 39 18.98 -4.05 7.04
C GLN A 39 20.21 -4.98 6.98
N GLU A 40 21.40 -4.46 6.69
CA GLU A 40 22.67 -5.20 6.60
C GLU A 40 22.65 -6.38 5.60
N ILE A 41 21.86 -6.27 4.53
CA ILE A 41 21.68 -7.33 3.51
C ILE A 41 22.01 -6.89 2.08
N SER A 42 22.83 -5.86 1.90
CA SER A 42 23.21 -5.35 0.56
C SER A 42 23.86 -6.40 -0.35
N HIS A 43 24.34 -7.52 0.20
CA HIS A 43 24.84 -8.63 -0.60
C HIS A 43 23.75 -9.29 -1.46
N LEU A 44 22.50 -9.30 -1.00
CA LEU A 44 21.36 -9.90 -1.73
C LEU A 44 21.04 -9.18 -3.03
N LEU A 45 21.40 -7.89 -3.17
CA LEU A 45 21.21 -7.14 -4.42
C LEU A 45 22.07 -7.67 -5.59
N LYS A 46 23.04 -8.55 -5.29
CA LYS A 46 23.88 -9.21 -6.30
C LYS A 46 23.46 -10.66 -6.55
N GLU A 47 22.52 -11.17 -5.76
CA GLU A 47 22.00 -12.52 -5.91
C GLU A 47 20.91 -12.56 -7.00
N PRO A 48 20.72 -13.72 -7.67
CA PRO A 48 19.61 -13.89 -8.59
C PRO A 48 18.28 -13.69 -7.88
N ILE A 49 17.34 -13.01 -8.54
CA ILE A 49 15.96 -12.91 -8.08
C ILE A 49 15.26 -14.25 -8.34
N GLU A 50 14.70 -14.87 -7.31
CA GLU A 50 13.99 -16.15 -7.39
C GLU A 50 12.63 -16.01 -8.09
N GLU A 51 11.87 -14.97 -7.71
CA GLU A 51 10.53 -14.71 -8.24
C GLU A 51 10.31 -13.20 -8.39
N GLN A 52 9.57 -12.80 -9.42
CA GLN A 52 9.18 -11.40 -9.62
C GLN A 52 7.79 -11.29 -10.24
N SER A 53 7.11 -10.19 -9.95
CA SER A 53 5.86 -9.78 -10.58
C SER A 53 5.86 -8.27 -10.74
N ALA A 54 5.40 -7.78 -11.89
CA ALA A 54 5.38 -6.36 -12.17
C ALA A 54 4.13 -5.93 -12.94
N ALA A 55 3.74 -4.69 -12.70
CA ALA A 55 2.57 -4.09 -13.30
C ALA A 55 2.76 -2.61 -13.56
N GLU A 56 2.11 -2.12 -14.60
CA GLU A 56 1.96 -0.70 -14.87
C GLU A 56 0.50 -0.29 -14.71
N LEU A 57 0.34 0.84 -14.02
CA LEU A 57 -0.92 1.48 -13.75
C LEU A 57 -0.91 2.85 -14.42
N THR A 58 -1.77 3.06 -15.40
CA THR A 58 -1.96 4.40 -15.97
C THR A 58 -3.00 5.13 -15.14
N MET A 59 -2.62 6.29 -14.63
CA MET A 59 -3.46 7.18 -13.84
C MET A 59 -3.65 8.49 -14.61
N GLY A 60 -4.86 8.80 -15.06
CA GLY A 60 -5.22 10.17 -15.43
C GLY A 60 -4.98 11.09 -14.23
N ILE A 61 -4.51 12.31 -14.46
CA ILE A 61 -4.36 13.41 -13.50
C ILE A 61 -5.06 14.61 -14.14
N GLY A 62 -6.28 14.92 -13.70
CA GLY A 62 -7.10 15.94 -14.37
C GLY A 62 -7.52 15.51 -15.78
N THR A 63 -7.80 16.46 -16.67
CA THR A 63 -8.36 16.20 -18.00
C THR A 63 -7.33 15.96 -19.10
N GLU A 64 -6.04 16.25 -18.86
CA GLU A 64 -5.03 16.25 -19.92
C GLU A 64 -3.71 15.55 -19.59
N SER A 65 -3.49 15.14 -18.33
CA SER A 65 -2.27 14.41 -17.96
C SER A 65 -2.57 12.96 -17.64
N GLU A 66 -1.69 12.07 -18.07
CA GLU A 66 -1.61 10.70 -17.57
C GLU A 66 -0.25 10.51 -16.91
N SER A 67 -0.24 9.78 -15.81
CA SER A 67 0.96 9.33 -15.12
C SER A 67 0.95 7.82 -15.05
N VAL A 68 2.07 7.22 -15.44
CA VAL A 68 2.27 5.78 -15.28
C VAL A 68 2.96 5.54 -13.95
N VAL A 69 2.37 4.66 -13.15
CA VAL A 69 2.95 4.12 -11.92
C VAL A 69 3.33 2.67 -12.20
N THR A 70 4.58 2.33 -11.96
CA THR A 70 5.07 0.96 -12.04
C THR A 70 5.14 0.38 -10.63
N MET A 71 4.54 -0.79 -10.48
CA MET A 71 4.60 -1.60 -9.27
C MET A 71 5.42 -2.85 -9.57
N GLN A 72 6.33 -3.21 -8.68
CA GLN A 72 7.11 -4.43 -8.81
C GLN A 72 7.26 -5.10 -7.46
N ALA A 73 7.11 -6.41 -7.41
CA ALA A 73 7.47 -7.24 -6.28
C ALA A 73 8.61 -8.18 -6.72
N LEU A 74 9.63 -8.30 -5.88
CA LEU A 74 10.83 -9.12 -6.09
C LEU A 74 11.05 -9.99 -4.86
N LYS A 75 11.30 -11.28 -5.07
CA LYS A 75 11.69 -12.23 -4.03
C LYS A 75 13.11 -12.69 -4.30
N PHE A 76 14.02 -12.37 -3.38
CA PHE A 76 15.45 -12.71 -3.50
C PHE A 76 15.72 -14.12 -2.98
N ASN A 77 15.00 -14.52 -1.93
CA ASN A 77 15.00 -15.85 -1.38
C ASN A 77 13.73 -16.06 -0.55
N LYS A 78 13.54 -17.27 0.00
CA LYS A 78 12.45 -17.57 0.95
C LYS A 78 12.33 -16.61 2.15
N TYR A 79 13.35 -15.83 2.46
CA TYR A 79 13.39 -14.94 3.63
C TYR A 79 13.34 -13.46 3.29
N THR A 80 13.49 -13.06 2.02
CA THR A 80 13.62 -11.65 1.65
C THR A 80 12.76 -11.31 0.44
N LYS A 81 11.85 -10.37 0.62
CA LYS A 81 10.98 -9.82 -0.43
C LYS A 81 11.05 -8.29 -0.43
N LEU A 82 11.06 -7.70 -1.61
CA LEU A 82 11.01 -6.26 -1.85
C LEU A 82 9.76 -5.93 -2.69
N GLU A 83 9.02 -4.91 -2.31
CA GLU A 83 7.94 -4.32 -3.11
C GLU A 83 8.28 -2.86 -3.40
N ILE A 84 8.14 -2.44 -4.66
CA ILE A 84 8.51 -1.13 -5.15
C ILE A 84 7.32 -0.53 -5.90
N VAL A 85 7.06 0.75 -5.65
CA VAL A 85 6.10 1.55 -6.40
C VAL A 85 6.77 2.88 -6.73
N THR A 86 6.84 3.24 -8.00
CA THR A 86 7.33 4.55 -8.44
C THR A 86 6.63 4.97 -9.73
N GLY A 87 6.69 6.24 -10.07
CA GLY A 87 6.14 6.80 -11.31
C GLY A 87 6.76 8.16 -11.61
N LEU A 88 6.53 8.70 -12.80
CA LEU A 88 7.15 9.98 -13.21
C LEU A 88 6.86 11.10 -12.20
N GLU A 89 5.63 11.13 -11.69
CA GLU A 89 5.22 12.10 -10.68
C GLU A 89 5.25 11.55 -9.26
N PHE A 90 5.44 10.24 -9.04
CA PHE A 90 5.28 9.64 -7.72
C PHE A 90 6.65 9.40 -7.07
N PRO A 91 6.83 9.78 -5.80
CA PRO A 91 8.06 9.44 -5.10
C PRO A 91 8.18 7.92 -5.01
N VAL A 92 9.42 7.43 -5.02
CA VAL A 92 9.67 6.01 -4.83
C VAL A 92 9.21 5.59 -3.43
N PHE A 93 8.46 4.51 -3.43
CA PHE A 93 7.99 3.83 -2.24
C PHE A 93 8.50 2.39 -2.29
N ALA A 94 9.22 1.97 -1.26
CA ALA A 94 9.81 0.64 -1.19
C ALA A 94 9.48 -0.02 0.16
N ARG A 95 9.11 -1.30 0.12
CA ARG A 95 8.90 -2.14 1.32
C ARG A 95 9.81 -3.34 1.27
N LEU A 96 10.62 -3.51 2.30
CA LEU A 96 11.48 -4.67 2.47
C LEU A 96 10.93 -5.53 3.61
N TYR A 97 10.69 -6.79 3.31
CA TYR A 97 10.27 -7.81 4.25
C TYR A 97 11.44 -8.77 4.47
N GLN A 98 11.79 -9.00 5.73
CA GLN A 98 12.77 -10.01 6.12
C GLN A 98 12.17 -10.97 7.14
N LEU A 99 12.19 -12.27 6.83
CA LEU A 99 11.80 -13.31 7.75
C LEU A 99 13.04 -13.79 8.52
N LYS A 100 13.08 -13.55 9.84
CA LYS A 100 14.20 -13.92 10.71
C LYS A 100 13.78 -15.01 11.68
N LYS A 101 14.56 -16.08 11.77
CA LYS A 101 14.36 -17.14 12.76
C LYS A 101 15.01 -16.75 14.09
N GLN A 102 14.23 -16.74 15.16
CA GLN A 102 14.70 -16.48 16.52
C GLN A 102 15.34 -17.72 17.14
N GLN A 103 16.10 -17.52 18.23
CA GLN A 103 16.78 -18.62 18.94
C GLN A 103 15.81 -19.65 19.54
N ASN A 104 14.60 -19.21 19.91
CA ASN A 104 13.55 -20.07 20.44
C ASN A 104 12.83 -20.90 19.35
N GLY A 105 13.16 -20.68 18.07
CA GLY A 105 12.58 -21.37 16.93
C GLY A 105 11.45 -20.61 16.23
N ASP A 106 10.91 -19.55 16.85
CA ASP A 106 9.85 -18.73 16.27
C ASP A 106 10.39 -17.88 15.10
N PHE A 107 9.49 -17.47 14.21
CA PHE A 107 9.81 -16.54 13.15
C PHE A 107 9.28 -15.15 13.48
N ILE A 108 10.06 -14.13 13.12
CA ILE A 108 9.59 -12.74 13.04
C ILE A 108 9.65 -12.28 11.60
N VAL A 109 8.65 -11.52 11.19
CA VAL A 109 8.73 -10.70 9.98
C VAL A 109 9.17 -9.31 10.40
N HIS A 110 10.26 -8.84 9.82
CA HIS A 110 10.80 -7.50 9.97
C HIS A 110 10.45 -6.72 8.71
N LEU A 111 9.61 -5.69 8.86
CA LEU A 111 9.15 -4.84 7.77
C LEU A 111 9.81 -3.46 7.89
N THR A 112 10.50 -3.05 6.84
CA THR A 112 10.98 -1.67 6.71
C THR A 112 10.34 -1.03 5.49
N VAL A 113 9.75 0.15 5.71
CA VAL A 113 9.10 0.93 4.65
C VAL A 113 9.83 2.24 4.46
N HIS A 114 10.17 2.51 3.22
CA HIS A 114 10.84 3.72 2.80
C HIS A 114 9.97 4.50 1.82
N HIS A 115 9.87 5.81 2.03
CA HIS A 115 9.12 6.71 1.18
C HIS A 115 9.90 8.01 1.02
N ASP A 116 10.20 8.37 -0.24
CA ASP A 116 10.79 9.67 -0.60
C ASP A 116 12.06 10.04 0.19
N GLY A 117 13.01 9.11 0.30
CA GLY A 117 14.27 9.36 1.01
C GLY A 117 14.30 8.92 2.48
N ASP A 118 13.14 8.74 3.11
CA ASP A 118 13.04 8.46 4.55
C ASP A 118 12.49 7.08 4.87
N ILE A 119 13.03 6.45 5.91
CA ILE A 119 12.42 5.28 6.55
C ILE A 119 11.24 5.77 7.39
N ILE A 120 10.03 5.48 6.91
CA ILE A 120 8.78 5.89 7.57
C ILE A 120 8.24 4.82 8.52
N LEU A 121 8.74 3.58 8.39
CA LEU A 121 8.44 2.48 9.28
C LEU A 121 9.64 1.53 9.40
N ASP A 122 9.90 1.14 10.63
CA ASP A 122 10.63 -0.07 10.99
C ASP A 122 9.82 -0.83 12.05
N ASP A 123 9.29 -2.02 11.73
CA ASP A 123 8.44 -2.81 12.61
C ASP A 123 8.78 -4.32 12.56
N GLN A 124 8.49 -5.02 13.64
CA GLN A 124 8.71 -6.46 13.77
C GLN A 124 7.50 -7.15 14.39
N GLU A 125 6.99 -8.18 13.73
CA GLU A 125 5.84 -8.95 14.20
C GLU A 125 6.18 -10.46 14.22
N LEU A 126 5.67 -11.17 15.24
CA LEU A 126 5.75 -12.64 15.28
C LEU A 126 4.89 -13.25 14.17
N THR A 127 5.37 -14.33 13.58
CA THR A 127 4.65 -15.06 12.53
C THR A 127 4.93 -16.56 12.62
N GLU A 128 3.97 -17.37 12.19
CA GLU A 128 4.17 -18.82 12.02
C GLU A 128 4.64 -19.16 10.59
N ALA A 129 4.69 -18.17 9.69
CA ALA A 129 5.21 -18.35 8.35
C ALA A 129 6.72 -18.64 8.42
N ASP A 130 7.15 -19.68 7.69
CA ASP A 130 8.55 -20.08 7.56
C ASP A 130 9.17 -19.69 6.20
N GLN A 131 8.37 -19.05 5.34
CA GLN A 131 8.79 -18.42 4.09
C GLN A 131 7.93 -17.19 3.73
N LEU A 132 8.48 -16.34 2.86
CA LEU A 132 7.77 -15.24 2.22
C LEU A 132 7.29 -15.66 0.83
N ASP A 133 6.00 -15.45 0.57
CA ASP A 133 5.38 -15.64 -0.74
C ASP A 133 5.30 -14.29 -1.48
N ILE A 134 5.48 -14.34 -2.80
CA ILE A 134 5.10 -13.24 -3.70
C ILE A 134 3.71 -13.56 -4.26
N GLU A 135 2.90 -12.54 -4.47
CA GLU A 135 1.62 -12.70 -5.14
C GLU A 135 1.71 -12.03 -6.51
N ASN A 136 1.00 -12.59 -7.49
CA ASN A 136 0.96 -12.03 -8.83
C ASN A 136 0.13 -10.73 -8.79
N ILE A 137 0.80 -9.59 -9.02
CA ILE A 137 0.19 -8.26 -8.97
C ILE A 137 -0.92 -8.16 -10.02
N VAL A 138 -0.74 -8.76 -11.20
CA VAL A 138 -1.73 -8.76 -12.29
C VAL A 138 -3.00 -9.50 -11.88
N GLU A 139 -2.87 -10.76 -11.48
CA GLU A 139 -4.02 -11.59 -11.09
C GLU A 139 -4.80 -10.96 -9.94
N PHE A 140 -4.09 -10.33 -8.99
CA PHE A 140 -4.74 -9.60 -7.91
C PHE A 140 -5.55 -8.39 -8.42
N MET A 141 -4.97 -7.61 -9.33
CA MET A 141 -5.65 -6.43 -9.91
C MET A 141 -6.83 -6.83 -10.79
N GLU A 142 -6.73 -7.93 -11.53
CA GLU A 142 -7.83 -8.49 -12.33
C GLU A 142 -8.94 -9.07 -11.46
N ALA A 143 -8.60 -9.82 -10.41
CA ALA A 143 -9.58 -10.34 -9.46
C ALA A 143 -10.36 -9.20 -8.78
N SER A 144 -9.70 -8.07 -8.52
CA SER A 144 -10.35 -6.88 -7.96
C SER A 144 -11.09 -6.01 -8.98
N SER A 145 -10.80 -6.13 -10.29
CA SER A 145 -11.49 -5.39 -11.36
C SER A 145 -12.73 -6.11 -11.91
N SER A 146 -12.81 -7.45 -11.77
CA SER A 146 -13.84 -8.33 -12.33
C SER A 146 -15.31 -8.07 -11.92
N THR A 147 -15.61 -6.98 -11.22
CA THR A 147 -16.98 -6.54 -10.88
C THR A 147 -17.53 -5.36 -11.69
N VAL A 148 -16.81 -4.81 -12.68
CA VAL A 148 -17.30 -3.63 -13.41
C VAL A 148 -17.03 -3.70 -14.92
N GLU A 149 -18.10 -3.80 -15.72
CA GLU A 149 -18.08 -3.43 -17.13
C GLU A 149 -18.06 -1.88 -17.27
N ASN A 150 -17.23 -1.42 -18.20
CA ASN A 150 -17.05 -0.07 -18.74
C ASN A 150 -15.94 0.82 -18.15
N ASP A 151 -15.10 1.25 -19.10
CA ASP A 151 -13.92 2.10 -19.04
C ASP A 151 -14.19 3.49 -18.45
N GLU A 152 -13.13 4.09 -17.91
CA GLU A 152 -13.01 5.39 -17.21
C GLU A 152 -13.29 5.38 -15.69
N VAL A 153 -12.21 5.49 -14.90
CA VAL A 153 -12.19 5.61 -13.42
C VAL A 153 -11.52 6.94 -13.08
N SER A 154 -12.13 7.76 -12.22
CA SER A 154 -11.68 9.13 -11.91
C SER A 154 -11.25 9.43 -10.44
N THR A 155 -10.24 8.85 -9.75
CA THR A 155 -9.68 9.21 -8.38
C THR A 155 -10.50 9.74 -7.25
N GLN A 156 -11.38 10.73 -7.38
CA GLN A 156 -12.61 10.59 -6.65
C GLN A 156 -13.18 9.20 -6.97
N ALA A 157 -13.28 8.73 -8.22
CA ALA A 157 -13.58 7.34 -8.54
C ALA A 157 -12.46 6.30 -8.36
N TRP A 158 -11.16 6.54 -8.19
CA TRP A 158 -10.23 5.47 -7.72
C TRP A 158 -10.26 5.35 -6.19
N TYR A 159 -10.38 6.48 -5.48
CA TYR A 159 -10.75 6.50 -4.07
C TYR A 159 -12.17 5.95 -3.86
N ASP A 160 -13.11 6.14 -4.78
CA ASP A 160 -14.47 5.62 -4.70
C ASP A 160 -14.63 4.23 -5.32
N LYS A 161 -13.67 3.78 -6.16
CA LYS A 161 -13.60 2.41 -6.74
C LYS A 161 -12.56 1.50 -6.08
N VAL A 162 -11.74 1.96 -5.13
CA VAL A 162 -11.41 1.12 -3.97
C VAL A 162 -12.75 1.03 -3.24
N PRO A 163 -13.56 -0.04 -3.40
CA PRO A 163 -15.02 0.06 -3.31
C PRO A 163 -15.52 0.61 -1.97
N CYS A 164 -14.69 0.51 -0.94
CA CYS A 164 -14.96 1.06 0.37
C CYS A 164 -14.51 2.50 0.60
N MET A 165 -13.45 3.02 -0.01
CA MET A 165 -12.90 4.33 0.37
C MET A 165 -13.83 5.49 0.00
N GLY A 166 -14.68 5.33 -1.02
CA GLY A 166 -15.76 6.27 -1.35
C GLY A 166 -17.15 5.87 -0.89
N ASN A 167 -17.43 4.56 -0.76
CA ASN A 167 -18.75 4.11 -0.36
C ASN A 167 -18.78 2.74 0.33
N GLY A 168 -18.84 2.74 1.67
CA GLY A 168 -19.01 1.53 2.46
C GLY A 168 -17.70 1.03 3.07
N CYS A 169 -17.70 -0.15 3.68
CA CYS A 169 -16.54 -0.62 4.44
C CYS A 169 -15.70 -1.59 3.64
N CYS A 170 -14.39 -1.51 3.84
CA CYS A 170 -13.42 -2.29 3.09
C CYS A 170 -13.60 -3.76 3.35
N VAL A 171 -13.48 -4.54 2.29
CA VAL A 171 -13.36 -5.99 2.37
C VAL A 171 -12.01 -6.31 1.77
N PHE A 172 -11.08 -6.74 2.61
CA PHE A 172 -9.77 -7.18 2.16
C PHE A 172 -9.68 -8.69 2.33
N ASN A 173 -9.04 -9.36 1.37
CA ASN A 173 -8.70 -10.78 1.50
C ASN A 173 -7.51 -10.87 2.46
N GLU A 174 -7.74 -11.49 3.60
CA GLU A 174 -6.74 -11.59 4.67
C GLU A 174 -6.62 -13.02 5.14
N ARG A 175 -5.43 -13.39 5.60
CA ARG A 175 -5.23 -14.66 6.29
C ARG A 175 -5.92 -14.59 7.65
N ILE A 176 -6.74 -15.60 7.94
CA ILE A 176 -7.44 -15.73 9.23
C ILE A 176 -6.51 -16.13 10.38
N PHE A 177 -5.40 -16.77 10.06
CA PHE A 177 -4.29 -17.14 10.93
C PHE A 177 -3.02 -17.25 10.07
N PRO A 178 -1.81 -17.14 10.65
CA PRO A 178 -0.57 -17.32 9.90
C PRO A 178 -0.56 -18.65 9.12
N GLY A 179 -0.19 -18.63 7.83
CA GLY A 179 -0.24 -19.83 6.97
C GLY A 179 -1.64 -20.30 6.53
N GLY A 180 -2.72 -19.70 7.04
CA GLY A 180 -4.11 -20.02 6.68
C GLY A 180 -4.54 -19.48 5.31
N PRO A 181 -5.72 -19.89 4.81
CA PRO A 181 -6.27 -19.40 3.55
C PRO A 181 -6.68 -17.93 3.68
N TYR A 182 -6.59 -17.21 2.56
CA TYR A 182 -7.12 -15.85 2.46
C TYR A 182 -8.64 -15.91 2.39
N LEU A 183 -9.31 -15.20 3.30
CA LEU A 183 -10.76 -15.03 3.27
C LEU A 183 -11.11 -13.54 3.21
N PRO A 184 -12.19 -13.17 2.50
CA PRO A 184 -12.68 -11.80 2.48
C PRO A 184 -13.14 -11.41 3.88
N ARG A 185 -12.50 -10.40 4.47
CA ARG A 185 -12.83 -9.86 5.78
C ARG A 185 -13.30 -8.42 5.66
N LYS A 186 -14.53 -8.17 6.09
CA LYS A 186 -15.13 -6.83 6.14
C LYS A 186 -14.63 -6.06 7.37
N TYR A 187 -14.04 -4.92 7.12
CA TYR A 187 -13.58 -3.94 8.10
C TYR A 187 -14.75 -3.14 8.66
N ASN A 188 -14.59 -2.66 9.89
CA ASN A 188 -15.62 -1.88 10.55
C ASN A 188 -15.39 -0.37 10.46
N TRP A 189 -14.14 0.04 10.29
CA TRP A 189 -13.70 1.43 10.32
C TRP A 189 -13.00 1.85 9.02
N CYS A 190 -12.30 0.94 8.35
CA CYS A 190 -11.71 1.29 7.05
C CYS A 190 -12.81 1.43 5.97
N GLY A 191 -12.92 2.63 5.41
CA GLY A 191 -13.86 2.95 4.33
C GLY A 191 -14.74 4.17 4.63
N ALA A 192 -15.29 4.78 3.60
CA ALA A 192 -16.24 5.87 3.74
C ALA A 192 -17.54 5.40 4.38
N LYS A 193 -18.04 6.23 5.30
CA LYS A 193 -19.29 5.98 6.05
C LYS A 193 -19.21 4.76 6.97
N CYS A 194 -18.00 4.31 7.30
CA CYS A 194 -17.74 3.27 8.29
C CYS A 194 -17.49 3.87 9.67
N GLY A 195 -17.43 3.01 10.69
CA GLY A 195 -17.18 3.42 12.07
C GLY A 195 -18.31 4.19 12.76
N GLY A 196 -19.26 4.77 12.00
CA GLY A 196 -20.35 5.60 12.52
C GLY A 196 -19.87 6.89 13.20
N GLY A 197 -18.63 7.31 12.97
CA GLY A 197 -17.95 8.38 13.69
C GLY A 197 -17.40 7.95 15.06
N CYS A 198 -16.51 8.77 15.64
CA CYS A 198 -15.75 8.44 16.87
C CYS A 198 -16.57 8.01 18.10
N LYS A 199 -17.87 8.27 18.10
CA LYS A 199 -18.79 7.94 19.21
C LYS A 199 -19.47 6.58 19.04
N ASN A 200 -19.39 5.96 17.87
CA ASN A 200 -19.95 4.64 17.61
C ASN A 200 -18.93 3.52 17.86
N THR A 201 -19.44 2.31 18.11
CA THR A 201 -18.77 1.23 18.84
C THR A 201 -18.65 -0.11 18.09
N PRO A 202 -18.39 -0.18 16.78
CA PRO A 202 -17.92 -1.46 16.27
C PRO A 202 -16.49 -1.71 16.77
N SER A 203 -16.24 -2.92 17.29
CA SER A 203 -14.89 -3.35 17.65
C SER A 203 -13.99 -3.33 16.41
N THR A 204 -12.73 -2.99 16.59
CA THR A 204 -11.73 -3.09 15.52
C THR A 204 -11.46 -4.56 15.23
N ILE A 205 -11.46 -4.96 13.97
CA ILE A 205 -11.26 -6.37 13.59
C ILE A 205 -9.79 -6.81 13.63
N ASN A 206 -8.86 -5.87 13.46
CA ASN A 206 -7.41 -6.06 13.48
C ASN A 206 -6.73 -4.69 13.69
N ALA A 207 -5.39 -4.68 13.64
CA ALA A 207 -4.60 -3.48 13.89
C ALA A 207 -4.75 -2.41 12.78
N LEU A 208 -4.99 -2.79 11.52
CA LEU A 208 -5.27 -1.82 10.45
C LEU A 208 -6.62 -1.13 10.66
N ASP A 209 -7.65 -1.88 11.05
CA ASP A 209 -8.97 -1.34 11.35
C ASP A 209 -8.93 -0.37 12.54
N ALA A 210 -8.00 -0.58 13.49
CA ALA A 210 -7.71 0.36 14.57
C ALA A 210 -7.06 1.66 14.08
N CYS A 211 -6.18 1.60 13.06
CA CYS A 211 -5.65 2.80 12.40
C CYS A 211 -6.78 3.62 11.75
N CYS A 212 -7.69 2.96 11.04
CA CYS A 212 -8.86 3.60 10.42
C CYS A 212 -9.79 4.22 11.46
N LYS A 213 -10.01 3.55 12.60
CA LYS A 213 -10.78 4.13 13.72
C LYS A 213 -10.18 5.44 14.22
N SER A 214 -8.87 5.46 14.42
CA SER A 214 -8.15 6.67 14.86
C SER A 214 -8.29 7.81 13.86
N HIS A 215 -8.19 7.49 12.57
CA HIS A 215 -8.39 8.43 11.47
C HIS A 215 -9.80 9.03 11.44
N ASP A 216 -10.84 8.19 11.49
CA ASP A 216 -12.24 8.62 11.55
C ASP A 216 -12.48 9.53 12.76
N CYS A 217 -11.91 9.17 13.91
CA CYS A 217 -11.95 9.98 15.12
C CYS A 217 -11.29 11.36 14.94
N CYS A 218 -10.15 11.40 14.24
CA CYS A 218 -9.46 12.63 13.91
C CYS A 218 -10.28 13.51 12.96
N TYR A 219 -10.94 12.92 11.96
CA TYR A 219 -11.83 13.60 11.01
C TYR A 219 -13.09 14.18 11.68
N VAL A 220 -13.59 13.56 12.76
CA VAL A 220 -14.68 14.15 13.55
C VAL A 220 -14.26 15.51 14.11
N ARG A 221 -13.00 15.67 14.53
CA ARG A 221 -12.46 16.92 15.10
C ARG A 221 -12.02 17.91 14.03
N ASN A 222 -11.54 17.44 12.88
CA ASN A 222 -11.02 18.26 11.79
C ASN A 222 -11.96 18.25 10.58
N LYS A 223 -12.79 19.29 10.43
CA LYS A 223 -13.88 19.29 9.44
C LYS A 223 -13.46 19.62 8.01
N SER A 224 -12.32 20.25 7.79
CA SER A 224 -11.85 20.65 6.47
C SER A 224 -10.34 20.50 6.32
N TYR A 225 -9.88 20.50 5.07
CA TYR A 225 -8.47 20.72 4.74
C TYR A 225 -8.09 22.19 4.96
N PRO A 226 -6.86 22.52 5.38
CA PRO A 226 -5.73 21.60 5.60
C PRO A 226 -5.72 20.88 6.96
N GLY A 227 -6.66 21.15 7.88
CA GLY A 227 -6.69 20.52 9.20
C GLY A 227 -6.69 18.98 9.17
N ARG A 228 -7.29 18.39 8.12
CA ARG A 228 -7.30 16.94 7.87
C ARG A 228 -5.97 16.35 7.39
N CYS A 229 -5.02 17.16 6.91
CA CYS A 229 -3.71 16.66 6.47
C CYS A 229 -2.99 15.88 7.58
N SER A 230 -3.09 16.35 8.82
CA SER A 230 -2.50 15.67 9.98
C SER A 230 -3.15 14.31 10.27
N CYS A 231 -4.46 14.20 10.08
CA CYS A 231 -5.18 12.94 10.22
C CYS A 231 -4.74 11.94 9.14
N ASP A 232 -4.68 12.37 7.89
CA ASP A 232 -4.27 11.53 6.76
C ASP A 232 -2.82 11.04 6.93
N ARG A 233 -1.90 11.93 7.33
CA ARG A 233 -0.51 11.58 7.63
C ARG A 233 -0.38 10.57 8.75
N ASN A 234 -1.17 10.74 9.82
CA ASN A 234 -1.19 9.80 10.93
C ASN A 234 -1.77 8.44 10.53
N LEU A 235 -2.78 8.41 9.65
CA LEU A 235 -3.29 7.17 9.10
C LEU A 235 -2.23 6.46 8.27
N ILE A 236 -1.57 7.17 7.35
CA ILE A 236 -0.48 6.62 6.53
C ILE A 236 0.60 6.02 7.43
N LYS A 237 1.05 6.76 8.45
CA LYS A 237 2.07 6.29 9.38
C LYS A 237 1.62 5.06 10.17
N CYS A 238 0.37 5.04 10.64
CA CYS A 238 -0.18 3.90 11.38
C CYS A 238 -0.33 2.66 10.50
N ALA A 239 -0.86 2.84 9.28
CA ALA A 239 -1.13 1.78 8.33
C ALA A 239 0.13 1.24 7.66
N ALA A 240 1.18 2.06 7.48
CA ALA A 240 2.45 1.61 6.92
C ALA A 240 3.04 0.43 7.69
N GLY A 241 2.82 0.40 9.01
CA GLY A 241 3.26 -0.66 9.93
C GLY A 241 2.40 -1.90 9.99
N LYS A 242 1.52 -2.11 9.03
CA LYS A 242 0.58 -3.24 9.05
C LYS A 242 0.85 -4.10 7.83
N SER A 243 0.87 -5.41 8.06
CA SER A 243 1.04 -6.39 6.99
C SER A 243 -0.26 -6.54 6.17
N GLY A 244 -0.12 -6.92 4.91
CA GLY A 244 -1.25 -7.24 4.02
C GLY A 244 -1.74 -6.09 3.12
N TYR A 245 -2.55 -6.45 2.13
CA TYR A 245 -3.01 -5.54 1.08
C TYR A 245 -3.84 -4.37 1.55
N GLY A 246 -4.65 -4.56 2.59
CA GLY A 246 -5.47 -3.49 3.12
C GLY A 246 -4.61 -2.30 3.54
N ALA A 247 -3.50 -2.59 4.21
CA ALA A 247 -2.55 -1.59 4.66
C ALA A 247 -1.90 -0.87 3.48
N ALA A 248 -1.50 -1.65 2.47
CA ALA A 248 -0.93 -1.13 1.25
C ALA A 248 -1.86 -0.15 0.53
N ALA A 249 -3.11 -0.58 0.32
CA ALA A 249 -4.13 0.19 -0.36
C ALA A 249 -4.45 1.48 0.40
N ILE A 250 -4.57 1.41 1.74
CA ILE A 250 -4.78 2.59 2.61
C ILE A 250 -3.63 3.58 2.46
N VAL A 251 -2.39 3.13 2.61
CA VAL A 251 -1.20 3.98 2.54
C VAL A 251 -1.15 4.68 1.19
N THR A 252 -1.21 3.92 0.10
CA THR A 252 -1.18 4.47 -1.26
C THR A 252 -2.32 5.46 -1.48
N ALA A 253 -3.55 5.10 -1.07
CA ALA A 253 -4.70 5.95 -1.31
C ALA A 253 -4.62 7.29 -0.57
N PHE A 254 -4.20 7.27 0.69
CA PHE A 254 -4.09 8.48 1.48
C PHE A 254 -2.86 9.32 1.12
N THR A 255 -1.77 8.71 0.64
CA THR A 255 -0.62 9.45 0.07
C THR A 255 -1.06 10.25 -1.16
N ILE A 256 -1.78 9.62 -2.09
CA ILE A 256 -2.32 10.28 -3.28
C ILE A 256 -3.30 11.39 -2.89
N LYS A 257 -4.23 11.10 -1.97
CA LYS A 257 -5.20 12.07 -1.46
C LYS A 257 -4.52 13.30 -0.86
N MET A 258 -3.47 13.10 -0.06
CA MET A 258 -2.72 14.20 0.57
C MET A 258 -2.11 15.12 -0.48
N ARG A 259 -1.42 14.55 -1.48
CA ARG A 259 -0.85 15.32 -2.59
C ARG A 259 -1.91 16.15 -3.33
N ASN A 260 -3.05 15.55 -3.66
CA ASN A 260 -4.16 16.27 -4.32
C ASN A 260 -4.73 17.40 -3.46
N LYS A 261 -4.70 17.25 -2.12
CA LYS A 261 -5.12 18.28 -1.17
C LYS A 261 -4.00 19.25 -0.78
N LYS A 262 -2.83 19.17 -1.44
CA LYS A 262 -1.63 19.97 -1.17
C LYS A 262 -1.18 19.86 0.29
N CYS A 263 -1.30 18.64 0.82
CA CYS A 263 -0.63 18.12 1.99
C CYS A 263 0.59 17.29 1.52
#